data_AF-A0A0A0V5D2-F1
#
_entry.id   AF-A0A0A0V5D2-F1
#
_cell.length_a   1.000
_cell.length_b   1.000
_cell.length_c   1.000
_cell.angle_alpha   90.00
_cell.angle_beta   90.00
_cell.angle_gamma   90.00
#
_symmetry.space_group_name_H-M   'P 1'
#
loop_
_entity.id
_entity.type
_entity.pdbx_description
1 polymer ?
#
loop_
_entity_poly.entity_id
_entity_poly.type
_entity_poly.pdbx_seq_one_letter_code
_entity_poly.pdbx_strand_id
1 'polypeptide(L)' 'MRLKRQSGCQGGDGKLYVPGEEYYDDENCVKSVCMEDGTFFNDVCTPIDTDLTKTLCKFIKPSSGSYPACCGSVACLLRL' A
#
# COMPACT_ATOMS: atom_id res chain seq x y z
N MET A 1 -29.23 -8.05 -23.56
CA MET A 1 -28.21 -8.22 -22.50
C MET A 1 -27.08 -7.23 -22.77
N ARG A 2 -26.89 -6.20 -21.94
CA ARG A 2 -25.72 -5.32 -22.01
C ARG A 2 -24.52 -6.12 -21.51
N LEU A 3 -23.53 -6.39 -22.36
CA LEU A 3 -22.20 -6.77 -21.88
C LEU A 3 -21.70 -5.60 -21.02
N LYS A 4 -21.72 -5.74 -19.69
CA LYS A 4 -20.88 -4.89 -18.85
C LYS A 4 -19.46 -5.16 -19.34
N ARG A 5 -18.81 -4.19 -19.99
CA ARG A 5 -17.36 -4.21 -20.14
C ARG A 5 -16.83 -4.48 -18.73
N GLN A 6 -16.13 -5.60 -18.53
CA GLN A 6 -15.41 -5.80 -17.29
C GLN A 6 -14.42 -4.64 -17.22
N SER A 7 -14.75 -3.62 -16.43
CA SER A 7 -13.86 -2.52 -16.08
C SER A 7 -12.75 -3.14 -15.25
N GLY A 8 -11.67 -3.51 -15.91
CA GLY A 8 -10.45 -3.96 -15.27
C GLY A 8 -9.45 -2.83 -15.20
N CYS A 9 -8.54 -2.91 -14.23
CA CYS A 9 -7.46 -1.95 -14.05
C CYS A 9 -6.17 -2.56 -14.61
N GLN A 10 -5.41 -1.82 -15.42
CA GLN A 10 -4.11 -2.31 -15.91
C GLN A 10 -3.00 -1.90 -14.95
N GLY A 11 -2.41 -2.87 -14.25
CA GLY A 11 -1.31 -2.65 -13.32
C GLY A 11 -0.02 -2.24 -14.02
N GLY A 12 0.95 -1.73 -13.24
CA GLY A 12 2.29 -1.37 -13.75
C GLY A 12 3.08 -2.55 -14.31
N ASP A 13 2.72 -3.77 -13.92
CA ASP A 13 3.25 -5.03 -14.47
C ASP A 13 2.61 -5.44 -15.81
N GLY A 14 1.70 -4.62 -16.35
CA GLY A 14 1.00 -4.84 -17.60
C GLY A 14 -0.17 -5.82 -17.51
N LYS A 15 -0.47 -6.39 -16.33
CA LYS A 15 -1.60 -7.31 -16.14
C LYS A 15 -2.90 -6.55 -15.93
N LEU A 16 -4.01 -7.22 -16.28
CA LEU A 16 -5.35 -6.71 -16.04
C LEU A 16 -5.89 -7.30 -14.74
N TYR A 17 -6.33 -6.43 -13.85
CA TYR A 17 -6.92 -6.74 -12.56
C TYR A 17 -8.43 -6.54 -12.62
N VAL A 18 -9.21 -7.46 -12.06
CA VAL A 18 -10.66 -7.27 -11.93
C VAL A 18 -10.98 -6.48 -10.66
N PRO A 19 -12.16 -5.83 -10.60
CA PRO A 19 -12.55 -5.08 -9.41
C PRO A 19 -12.49 -5.92 -8.13
N GLY A 20 -11.85 -5.37 -7.10
CA GLY A 20 -11.57 -6.03 -5.81
C GLY A 20 -10.23 -6.76 -5.75
N GLU A 21 -9.53 -6.95 -6.87
CA GLU A 21 -8.18 -7.51 -6.84
C GLU A 21 -7.15 -6.50 -6.34
N GLU A 22 -6.19 -7.03 -5.58
CA GLU A 22 -5.06 -6.27 -5.05
C GLU A 22 -3.81 -6.50 -5.91
N TYR A 23 -3.06 -5.43 -6.12
CA TYR A 23 -1.76 -5.41 -6.77
C TYR A 23 -0.74 -4.80 -5.81
N TYR A 24 0.42 -5.45 -5.70
CA TYR A 24 1.51 -5.02 -4.83
C TYR A 24 2.69 -4.60 -5.69
N ASP A 25 3.01 -3.31 -5.65
CA ASP A 25 4.22 -2.74 -6.22
C ASP A 25 5.29 -2.68 -5.13
N ASP A 26 6.13 -3.71 -5.09
CA ASP A 26 7.17 -3.84 -4.08
C ASP A 26 8.34 -2.86 -4.31
N GLU A 27 8.53 -2.37 -5.54
CA GLU A 27 9.57 -1.39 -5.85
C GLU A 27 9.22 -0.03 -5.25
N ASN A 28 7.96 0.38 -5.37
CA ASN A 28 7.45 1.64 -4.83
C ASN A 28 6.79 1.49 -3.45
N CYS A 29 6.72 0.26 -2.92
CA CYS A 29 6.03 -0.10 -1.70
C CYS A 29 4.58 0.43 -1.65
N VAL A 30 3.81 0.10 -2.69
CA VAL A 30 2.41 0.52 -2.84
C VAL A 30 1.51 -0.68 -2.94
N LYS A 31 0.39 -0.66 -2.21
CA LYS A 31 -0.72 -1.58 -2.44
C LYS A 31 -1.80 -0.85 -3.23
N SER A 32 -2.21 -1.42 -4.35
CA SER A 32 -3.26 -0.88 -5.21
C SER A 32 -4.47 -1.84 -5.20
N VAL A 33 -5.69 -1.31 -5.17
CA VAL A 33 -6.92 -2.10 -5.27
C VAL A 33 -7.70 -1.64 -6.49
N CYS A 34 -8.05 -2.56 -7.39
CA CYS A 34 -8.84 -2.23 -8.57
C CYS A 34 -10.30 -1.94 -8.17
N MET A 35 -10.83 -0.81 -8.60
CA MET A 35 -12.18 -0.35 -8.30
C MET A 35 -13.14 -0.68 -9.44
N GLU A 36 -14.46 -0.70 -9.17
CA GLU A 36 -15.48 -1.04 -10.17
C GLU A 36 -15.52 -0.08 -11.38
N ASP A 37 -15.01 1.14 -11.22
CA ASP A 37 -14.92 2.14 -12.28
C ASP A 37 -13.66 2.01 -13.16
N GLY A 38 -12.79 1.02 -12.87
CA GLY A 38 -11.54 0.78 -13.58
C GLY A 38 -10.38 1.65 -13.10
N THR A 39 -10.51 2.34 -11.97
CA THR A 39 -9.41 3.06 -11.31
C THR A 39 -8.74 2.22 -10.24
N PHE A 40 -7.49 2.56 -9.89
CA PHE A 40 -6.84 1.99 -8.71
C PHE A 40 -6.99 2.92 -7.51
N PHE A 41 -7.37 2.36 -6.37
CA PHE A 41 -7.15 2.98 -5.07
C PHE A 41 -5.77 2.57 -4.54
N ASN A 42 -4.88 3.53 -4.34
CA ASN A 42 -3.51 3.28 -3.90
C ASN A 42 -3.34 3.59 -2.41
N ASP A 43 -2.84 2.62 -1.68
CA ASP A 43 -2.40 2.71 -0.30
C ASP A 43 -0.86 2.78 -0.31
N VAL A 44 -0.34 3.97 -0.01
CA VAL A 44 1.08 4.31 -0.10
C VAL A 44 1.64 4.53 1.30
N CYS A 45 2.86 4.04 1.54
CA CYS A 45 3.56 4.33 2.78
C CYS A 45 3.91 5.82 2.84
N THR A 46 3.34 6.54 3.80
CA THR A 46 3.71 7.94 4.03
C THR A 46 4.93 7.99 4.95
N PRO A 47 6.00 8.71 4.57
CA PRO A 47 7.13 8.91 5.47
C PRO A 47 6.63 9.65 6.71
N ILE A 48 6.90 9.07 7.88
CA ILE A 48 6.53 9.65 9.16
C ILE A 48 7.54 10.77 9.45
N ASP A 49 7.14 12.02 9.22
CA ASP A 49 7.88 13.23 9.64
C ASP A 49 7.57 13.61 11.11
N THR A 50 7.30 12.60 11.94
CA THR A 50 7.11 12.81 13.37
C THR A 50 8.49 12.82 14.01
N ASP A 51 8.83 13.90 14.70
CA ASP A 51 10.01 13.97 15.56
C ASP A 51 9.88 12.96 16.71
N LEU A 52 10.26 11.70 16.46
CA LEU A 52 10.21 10.60 17.41
C LEU A 52 11.25 10.75 18.53
N THR A 53 12.16 11.74 18.45
CA THR A 53 13.19 11.95 19.49
C THR A 53 12.60 12.36 20.84
N LYS A 54 11.37 12.87 20.86
CA LYS A 54 10.66 13.31 22.07
C LYS A 54 9.75 12.24 22.69
N THR A 55 9.60 11.09 22.03
CA THR A 55 8.67 10.04 22.43
C THR A 55 9.47 8.76 22.72
N LEU A 56 9.01 7.87 23.61
CA LEU A 56 9.60 6.52 23.78
C LEU A 56 9.32 5.61 22.57
N CYS A 57 9.30 6.20 21.37
CA CYS A 57 8.99 5.56 20.11
C CYS A 57 10.23 5.54 19.24
N LYS A 58 10.39 4.47 18.47
CA LYS A 58 11.47 4.33 17.49
C LYS A 58 10.88 4.00 16.14
N PHE A 59 11.41 4.64 15.11
CA PHE A 59 11.16 4.24 13.74
C PHE A 59 11.92 2.94 13.48
N ILE A 60 11.18 1.90 13.12
CA ILE A 60 11.70 0.64 12.61
C ILE A 60 11.80 0.83 11.10
N LYS A 61 13.04 0.80 10.59
CA LYS A 61 13.31 0.91 9.17
C LYS A 61 12.49 -0.14 8.39
N PRO A 62 12.06 0.20 7.16
CA PRO A 62 11.52 -0.76 6.22
C PRO A 62 12.35 -2.04 6.18
N SER A 63 11.69 -3.19 6.21
CA SER A 63 12.31 -4.47 5.85
C SER A 63 12.14 -4.72 4.35
N SER A 64 13.03 -5.51 3.76
CA SER A 64 12.82 -6.03 2.40
C SER A 64 11.55 -6.87 2.35
N GLY A 65 10.70 -6.66 1.35
CA GLY A 65 9.48 -7.43 1.15
C GLY A 65 8.34 -6.56 0.59
N SER A 66 7.15 -7.15 0.50
CA SER A 66 5.96 -6.48 -0.03
C SER A 66 5.27 -5.59 0.99
N TYR A 67 4.40 -4.69 0.52
CA TYR A 67 3.53 -3.90 1.40
C TYR A 67 2.75 -4.82 2.36
N PRO A 68 2.60 -4.47 3.66
CA PRO A 68 3.03 -3.23 4.32
C PRO A 68 4.44 -3.31 4.93
N ALA A 69 5.18 -4.41 4.77
CA ALA A 69 6.47 -4.62 5.45
C ALA A 69 7.54 -3.61 5.00
N CYS A 70 7.45 -3.13 3.76
CA CYS A 70 8.33 -2.10 3.21
C CYS A 70 7.97 -0.66 3.64
N CYS A 71 6.88 -0.42 4.39
CA CYS A 71 6.51 0.93 4.85
C CYS A 71 7.37 1.47 6.00
N GLY A 72 8.10 0.60 6.70
CA GLY A 72 8.60 0.93 8.03
C GLY A 72 7.44 1.06 9.03
N SER A 73 7.76 0.97 10.31
CA SER A 73 6.74 1.04 11.37
C SER A 73 7.27 1.83 12.55
N VAL A 74 6.38 2.29 13.43
CA VAL A 74 6.77 2.95 14.68
C VAL A 74 6.43 2.02 15.83
N ALA A 75 7.44 1.66 16.61
CA ALA A 75 7.24 0.93 17.86
C ALA A 75 7.40 1.89 19.03
N CYS A 76 6.39 1.98 19.87
CA CYS A 76 6.37 2.80 21.07
C CYS A 76 6.40 1.93 22.33
N LEU A 77 7.26 2.26 23.29
CA LEU A 77 7.16 1.68 24.62
C LEU A 77 5.97 2.32 25.34
N LEU A 78 4.93 1.53 25.56
CA LEU A 78 3.84 1.89 26.46
C LEU A 78 4.34 1.64 27.89
N ARG A 79 4.40 2.70 28.71
CA ARG A 79 4.48 2.53 30.17
C ARG A 79 3.08 2.16 30.65
N LEU A 80 2.91 0.90 31.04
CA LEU A 80 1.75 0.43 31.80
C LEU A 80 1.79 0.99 33.23
#